data_AF-A0A6S7BKI5-F1
#
_entry.id   AF-A0A6S7BKI5-F1
#
_cell.length_a   1.000
_cell.length_b   1.000
_cell.length_c   1.000
_cell.angle_alpha   90.00
_cell.angle_beta   90.00
_cell.angle_gamma   90.00
#
_symmetry.space_group_name_H-M   'P 1'
#
loop_
_entity.id
_entity.type
_entity.pdbx_description
1 polymer ?
#
loop_
_entity_poly.entity_id
_entity_poly.type
_entity_poly.pdbx_seq_one_letter_code
_entity_poly.pdbx_strand_id
1 'polypeptide(L)'
;MNIATVGLDLAKTLFQVHGVDMQGHIVVRKQLRRADVLAFFAKLEPCVVGMEACGSSHYWGRELKKLGHTVRLISPQFVRPYVKSNKTDAADAEAICEAVSRPHMRFVPIKTQAQQTMLSLHRARAGLV
;
A
#
# COMPACT_ATOMS: atom_id res chain seq x y z
N MET A 1 -14.15 15.49 0.49
CA MET A 1 -14.04 14.41 -0.52
C MET A 1 -13.94 13.11 0.24
N ASN A 2 -14.96 12.25 0.16
CA ASN A 2 -15.00 11.01 0.95
C ASN A 2 -14.28 9.89 0.16
N ILE A 3 -13.02 9.60 0.53
CA ILE A 3 -12.23 8.52 -0.05
C ILE A 3 -12.35 7.32 0.89
N ALA A 4 -12.96 6.24 0.43
CA ALA A 4 -13.16 5.02 1.22
C ALA A 4 -11.94 4.09 1.15
N THR A 5 -11.35 3.95 -0.04
CA THR A 5 -10.23 3.04 -0.28
C THR A 5 -9.17 3.70 -1.16
N VAL A 6 -7.90 3.47 -0.84
CA VAL A 6 -6.74 3.92 -1.60
C VAL A 6 -5.84 2.73 -1.93
N GLY A 7 -5.54 2.53 -3.21
CA GLY A 7 -4.36 1.79 -3.64
C GLY A 7 -3.16 2.72 -3.70
N LEU A 8 -2.11 2.38 -2.96
CA LEU A 8 -0.86 3.11 -2.93
C LEU A 8 0.27 2.21 -3.45
N ASP A 9 0.79 2.56 -4.62
CA ASP A 9 1.98 1.91 -5.17
C ASP A 9 3.25 2.62 -4.69
N LEU A 10 4.21 1.82 -4.20
CA LEU A 10 5.40 2.30 -3.49
C LEU A 10 6.63 2.17 -4.38
N ALA A 11 7.24 3.29 -4.74
CA ALA A 11 8.55 3.30 -5.40
C ALA A 11 9.64 3.97 -4.55
N LYS A 12 10.83 4.16 -5.13
CA LYS A 12 11.96 4.78 -4.44
C LYS A 12 11.68 6.25 -4.08
N THR A 13 11.13 7.01 -5.02
CA THR A 13 10.99 8.47 -4.92
C THR A 13 9.57 8.95 -5.20
N LEU A 14 8.87 8.28 -6.11
CA LEU A 14 7.56 8.70 -6.64
C LEU A 14 6.55 7.57 -6.44
N PHE A 15 5.44 7.89 -5.80
CA PHE A 15 4.43 6.95 -5.37
C PHE A 15 3.17 7.25 -6.16
N GLN A 16 2.38 6.25 -6.52
CA GLN A 16 1.10 6.45 -7.18
C GLN A 16 -0.05 6.20 -6.22
N VAL A 17 -0.96 7.16 -6.16
CA VAL A 17 -2.19 7.10 -5.39
C VAL A 17 -3.35 6.90 -6.34
N HIS A 18 -4.17 5.88 -6.06
CA HIS A 18 -5.46 5.67 -6.68
C HIS A 18 -6.51 5.54 -5.57
N GLY A 19 -7.39 6.53 -5.41
CA GLY A 19 -8.41 6.56 -4.37
C GLY A 19 -9.82 6.56 -4.94
N VAL A 20 -10.69 5.75 -4.34
CA VAL A 20 -12.10 5.59 -4.71
C VAL A 20 -13.03 5.88 -3.53
N ASP A 21 -14.27 6.28 -3.83
CA ASP A 21 -15.35 6.39 -2.85
C ASP A 21 -15.95 5.02 -2.49
N MET A 22 -17.01 5.00 -1.67
CA MET A 22 -17.70 3.76 -1.28
C MET A 22 -18.40 3.03 -2.44
N GLN A 23 -18.69 3.73 -3.54
CA GLN A 23 -19.33 3.18 -4.74
C GLN A 23 -18.29 2.70 -5.76
N GLY A 24 -16.99 2.93 -5.50
CA GLY A 24 -15.90 2.59 -6.39
C GLY A 24 -15.60 3.66 -7.44
N HIS A 25 -16.21 4.84 -7.37
CA HIS A 25 -15.88 5.94 -8.27
C HIS A 25 -14.52 6.52 -7.91
N ILE A 26 -13.72 6.82 -8.93
CA ILE A 26 -12.39 7.41 -8.76
C ILE A 26 -12.53 8.84 -8.25
N VAL A 27 -11.99 9.11 -7.06
CA VAL A 27 -11.98 10.44 -6.42
C VAL A 27 -10.62 11.11 -6.59
N VAL A 28 -9.54 10.32 -6.59
CA VAL A 28 -8.18 10.84 -6.75
C VAL A 28 -7.30 9.86 -7.52
N ARG A 29 -6.58 10.35 -8.52
CA ARG A 29 -5.48 9.64 -9.16
C ARG A 29 -4.31 10.59 -9.32
N LYS A 30 -3.22 10.37 -8.59
CA LYS A 30 -2.06 11.27 -8.68
C LYS A 30 -0.77 10.63 -8.21
N GLN A 31 0.32 11.23 -8.65
CA GLN A 31 1.66 10.93 -8.19
C GLN A 31 2.02 11.79 -6.97
N LEU A 32 2.72 11.21 -6.01
CA LEU A 32 3.25 11.88 -4.83
C LEU A 32 4.75 11.63 -4.72
N ARG A 33 5.52 12.65 -4.31
CA ARG A 33 6.88 12.42 -3.86
C ARG A 33 6.83 11.73 -2.51
N ARG A 34 7.82 10.88 -2.23
CA ARG A 34 7.98 10.16 -0.96
C ARG A 34 7.81 11.07 0.27
N ALA A 35 8.36 12.28 0.23
CA ALA A 35 8.29 13.25 1.32
C ALA A 35 6.87 13.80 1.56
N ASP A 36 6.02 13.82 0.53
CA ASP A 36 4.69 14.43 0.58
C ASP A 36 3.60 13.42 0.99
N VAL A 37 3.92 12.13 1.08
CA VAL A 37 2.94 11.05 1.33
C VAL A 37 2.24 11.24 2.69
N LEU A 38 2.99 11.42 3.78
CA LEU A 38 2.37 11.58 5.10
C LEU A 38 1.52 12.86 5.20
N ALA A 39 2.00 13.96 4.62
CA ALA A 39 1.25 15.22 4.58
C ALA A 39 -0.04 15.12 3.76
N PHE A 40 -0.06 14.27 2.73
CA PHE A 40 -1.26 13.98 1.96
C PHE A 40 -2.26 13.15 2.78
N PHE A 41 -1.82 12.04 3.36
CA PHE A 41 -2.70 11.15 4.13
C PHE A 41 -3.22 11.79 5.42
N ALA A 42 -2.44 12.66 6.07
CA ALA A 42 -2.88 13.39 7.27
C ALA A 42 -4.07 14.34 7.02
N LYS A 43 -4.34 14.69 5.75
CA LYS A 43 -5.50 15.51 5.35
C LYS A 43 -6.73 14.68 4.98
N LEU A 44 -6.58 13.35 4.89
CA LEU A 44 -7.68 12.45 4.56
C LEU A 44 -8.35 11.97 5.83
N GLU A 45 -9.66 11.75 5.76
CA GLU A 45 -10.36 10.98 6.78
C GLU A 45 -9.82 9.53 6.80
N PRO A 46 -9.91 8.83 7.95
CA PRO A 46 -9.55 7.42 8.03
C PRO A 46 -10.20 6.58 6.91
N CYS A 47 -9.38 5.80 6.21
CA CYS A 47 -9.78 5.03 5.04
C CYS A 47 -8.99 3.73 4.96
N VAL A 48 -9.38 2.82 4.07
CA VAL A 48 -8.61 1.61 3.79
C VAL A 48 -7.47 1.94 2.84
N VAL A 49 -6.23 1.56 3.17
CA VAL A 49 -5.07 1.72 2.29
C VAL A 49 -4.49 0.36 1.94
N GLY A 50 -4.60 -0.02 0.67
CA GLY A 50 -3.91 -1.15 0.09
C GLY A 50 -2.50 -0.76 -0.36
N MET A 51 -1.52 -1.62 -0.09
CA MET A 51 -0.16 -1.52 -0.64
C MET A 51 0.36 -2.92 -0.98
N GLU A 52 1.22 -3.01 -1.99
CA GLU A 52 1.98 -4.24 -2.23
C GLU A 52 3.00 -4.48 -1.11
N ALA A 53 3.15 -5.73 -0.70
CA ALA A 53 4.15 -6.16 0.28
C ALA A 53 5.55 -6.11 -0.33
N CYS A 54 6.22 -4.97 -0.19
CA CYS A 54 7.60 -4.74 -0.61
C CYS A 54 8.52 -4.42 0.58
N GLY A 55 9.82 -4.20 0.32
CA GLY A 55 10.82 -3.93 1.37
C GLY A 55 10.50 -2.71 2.26
N SER A 56 9.86 -1.68 1.70
CA SER A 56 9.49 -0.47 2.45
C SER A 56 8.05 -0.46 2.97
N SER A 57 7.23 -1.44 2.58
CA SER A 57 5.79 -1.48 2.89
C SER A 57 5.50 -1.54 4.39
N HIS A 58 6.34 -2.21 5.17
CA HIS A 58 6.18 -2.28 6.62
C HIS A 58 6.38 -0.91 7.31
N TYR A 59 7.32 -0.09 6.84
CA TYR A 59 7.49 1.27 7.35
C TYR A 59 6.25 2.11 7.07
N TRP A 60 5.82 2.15 5.80
CA TRP A 60 4.63 2.91 5.40
C TRP A 60 3.36 2.42 6.08
N GLY A 61 3.22 1.11 6.25
CA GLY A 61 2.08 0.53 6.96
C GLY A 61 2.01 0.96 8.42
N ARG A 62 3.15 1.17 9.09
CA ARG A 62 3.16 1.71 10.46
C ARG A 62 2.83 3.20 10.48
N GLU A 63 3.44 4.00 9.60
CA GLU A 63 3.19 5.45 9.58
C GLU A 63 1.75 5.80 9.23
N LEU A 64 1.17 5.13 8.22
CA LEU A 64 -0.22 5.37 7.82
C LEU A 64 -1.23 4.88 8.89
N LYS A 65 -0.89 3.83 9.65
CA LYS A 65 -1.69 3.41 10.81
C LYS A 65 -1.70 4.45 11.93
N LYS A 66 -0.59 5.15 12.17
CA LYS A 66 -0.54 6.24 13.17
C LYS A 66 -1.47 7.40 12.82
N LEU A 67 -1.74 7.60 11.53
CA LEU A 67 -2.71 8.59 11.04
C LEU A 67 -4.16 8.10 11.10
N GLY A 68 -4.42 6.88 11.60
CA GLY A 68 -5.76 6.32 11.77
C GLY A 68 -6.26 5.47 10.60
N HIS A 69 -5.48 5.31 9.52
CA HIS A 69 -5.91 4.51 8.37
C HIS A 69 -5.85 3.00 8.64
N THR A 70 -6.76 2.25 8.01
CA THR A 70 -6.73 0.80 8.01
C THR A 70 -5.84 0.31 6.87
N VAL A 71 -4.59 -0.05 7.19
CA VAL A 71 -3.62 -0.46 6.17
C VAL A 71 -3.58 -1.97 5.99
N ARG A 72 -3.63 -2.41 4.72
CA ARG A 72 -3.63 -3.81 4.29
C ARG A 72 -2.52 -4.03 3.27
N LEU A 73 -1.58 -4.93 3.58
CA LEU A 73 -0.51 -5.32 2.65
C LEU A 73 -0.94 -6.54 1.85
N ILE A 74 -0.70 -6.53 0.54
CA ILE A 74 -1.08 -7.61 -0.38
C ILE A 74 0.17 -8.22 -0.99
N SER A 75 0.24 -9.56 -1.08
CA SER A 75 1.32 -10.21 -1.82
C SER A 75 1.29 -9.76 -3.29
N PRO A 76 2.45 -9.49 -3.93
CA PRO A 76 2.51 -9.13 -5.35
C PRO A 76 1.76 -10.13 -6.25
N GLN A 77 1.79 -11.41 -5.89
CA GLN A 77 1.12 -12.50 -6.61
C GLN A 77 -0.40 -12.35 -6.64
N PHE A 78 -1.00 -11.71 -5.62
CA PHE A 78 -2.43 -11.46 -5.56
C PHE A 78 -2.83 -10.11 -6.18
N VAL A 79 -1.88 -9.20 -6.40
CA VAL A 79 -2.13 -7.93 -7.10
C VAL A 79 -2.09 -8.13 -8.61
N ARG A 80 -1.13 -8.93 -9.11
CA ARG A 80 -0.88 -9.15 -10.54
C ARG A 80 -2.14 -9.46 -11.38
N PRO A 81 -3.11 -10.29 -10.93
CA PRO A 81 -4.32 -10.57 -11.71
C PRO A 81 -5.24 -9.36 -11.95
N TYR A 82 -5.08 -8.28 -11.17
CA TYR A 82 -5.89 -7.06 -11.26
C TYR A 82 -5.25 -5.99 -12.17
N VAL A 83 -4.06 -6.23 -12.71
CA VAL A 83 -3.42 -5.33 -13.67
C VAL A 83 -4.03 -5.57 -15.05
N LYS A 84 -4.85 -4.62 -15.52
CA LYS A 84 -5.66 -4.75 -16.74
C LYS A 84 -4.90 -4.49 -18.06
N SER A 85 -3.76 -3.82 -18.00
CA SER A 85 -3.00 -3.36 -19.17
C SER A 85 -1.49 -3.48 -18.94
N ASN A 86 -0.69 -2.81 -19.77
CA ASN A 86 0.76 -2.76 -19.57
C ASN A 86 1.12 -2.23 -18.17
N LYS A 87 2.17 -2.80 -17.59
CA LYS A 87 2.65 -2.42 -16.26
C LYS A 87 3.07 -0.95 -16.25
N THR A 88 2.39 -0.17 -15.41
CA THR A 88 2.75 1.21 -15.05
C THR A 88 2.43 1.39 -13.57
N ASP A 89 3.16 2.26 -12.87
CA ASP A 89 2.92 2.54 -11.45
C ASP A 89 1.45 2.95 -11.17
N ALA A 90 0.82 3.66 -12.12
CA ALA A 90 -0.58 4.08 -12.00
C ALA A 90 -1.56 2.91 -12.16
N ALA A 91 -1.26 1.96 -13.06
CA ALA A 91 -2.04 0.74 -13.23
C ALA A 91 -1.85 -0.21 -12.03
N ASP A 92 -0.64 -0.26 -11.45
CA ASP A 92 -0.36 -1.03 -10.25
C ASP A 92 -1.13 -0.45 -9.04
N ALA A 93 -1.16 0.89 -8.88
CA ALA A 93 -1.97 1.52 -7.83
C ALA A 93 -3.49 1.23 -7.97
N GLU A 94 -4.03 1.24 -9.20
CA GLU A 94 -5.40 0.83 -9.47
C GLU A 94 -5.63 -0.64 -9.09
N ALA A 95 -4.73 -1.54 -9.53
CA ALA A 95 -4.81 -2.97 -9.25
C ALA A 95 -4.77 -3.26 -7.74
N ILE A 96 -3.93 -2.55 -6.98
CA ILE A 96 -3.88 -2.64 -5.52
C ILE A 96 -5.21 -2.18 -4.89
N CYS A 97 -5.77 -1.06 -5.37
CA CYS A 97 -7.05 -0.54 -4.90
C CYS A 97 -8.18 -1.55 -5.13
N GLU A 98 -8.18 -2.20 -6.30
CA GLU A 98 -9.16 -3.22 -6.62
C GLU A 98 -8.98 -4.48 -5.77
N ALA A 99 -7.74 -4.97 -5.63
CA ALA A 99 -7.41 -6.16 -4.87
C ALA A 99 -7.76 -6.02 -3.38
N VAL A 100 -7.50 -4.87 -2.76
CA VAL A 100 -7.73 -4.66 -1.32
C VAL A 100 -9.22 -4.67 -0.94
N SER A 101 -10.10 -4.39 -1.92
CA SER A 101 -11.55 -4.39 -1.75
C SER A 101 -12.17 -5.80 -1.70
N ARG A 102 -11.43 -6.84 -2.13
CA ARG A 102 -11.99 -8.18 -2.31
C ARG A 102 -12.24 -8.87 -0.96
N PRO A 103 -13.42 -9.45 -0.74
CA PRO A 103 -13.86 -9.93 0.58
C PRO A 103 -13.00 -11.08 1.12
N HIS A 104 -12.46 -11.93 0.24
CA HIS A 104 -11.64 -13.09 0.60
C HIS A 104 -10.14 -12.86 0.39
N MET A 105 -9.71 -11.60 0.27
CA MET A 105 -8.30 -11.26 0.07
C MET A 105 -7.45 -11.64 1.28
N ARG A 106 -6.26 -12.20 1.02
CA ARG A 106 -5.29 -12.55 2.06
C ARG A 106 -4.28 -11.44 2.22
N PHE A 107 -4.15 -10.93 3.44
CA PHE A 107 -3.24 -9.83 3.75
C PHE A 107 -1.99 -10.30 4.47
N VAL A 108 -0.86 -9.66 4.15
CA VAL A 108 0.40 -9.84 4.85
C VAL A 108 0.38 -8.99 6.13
N PRO A 109 0.70 -9.54 7.31
CA PRO A 109 0.74 -8.76 8.54
C PRO A 109 1.84 -7.69 8.48
N ILE A 110 1.50 -6.47 8.90
CA ILE A 110 2.47 -5.38 9.07
C ILE A 110 3.30 -5.70 10.32
N LYS A 111 4.61 -5.92 10.10
CA LYS A 111 5.54 -6.22 11.18
C LYS A 111 5.90 -4.97 11.97
N THR A 112 6.07 -5.14 13.28
CA THR A 112 6.72 -4.13 14.13
C THR A 112 8.18 -3.96 13.72
N GLN A 113 8.82 -2.87 14.16
CA GLN A 113 10.24 -2.67 13.91
C GLN A 113 11.08 -3.82 14.50
N ALA A 114 10.79 -4.25 15.73
CA ALA A 114 11.47 -5.38 16.37
C ALA A 114 11.32 -6.69 15.58
N GLN A 115 10.10 -7.02 15.12
CA GLN A 115 9.86 -8.19 14.27
C GLN A 115 10.62 -8.12 12.95
N GLN A 116 10.69 -6.93 12.33
CA GLN A 116 11.41 -6.72 11.08
C GLN A 116 12.93 -6.87 11.29
N THR A 117 13.47 -6.33 12.38
CA THR A 117 14.89 -6.50 12.76
C THR A 117 15.24 -7.95 13.02
N MET A 118 14.42 -8.68 13.77
CA MET A 118 14.62 -10.10 14.05
C MET A 118 14.62 -10.93 12.75
N LEU A 119 13.67 -10.66 11.84
CA LEU A 119 13.64 -11.30 10.53
C LEU A 119 14.91 -11.01 9.72
N SER A 120 15.39 -9.76 9.69
CA SER A 120 16.62 -9.40 9.00
C SER A 120 17.84 -10.15 9.55
N LEU A 121 17.94 -10.33 10.87
CA LEU A 121 19.00 -11.11 11.50
C LEU A 121 18.95 -12.60 11.07
N HIS A 122 17.75 -13.20 11.05
CA HIS A 122 17.58 -14.57 10.58
C HIS A 122 17.97 -14.72 9.11
N ARG A 123 17.59 -13.77 8.25
CA ARG A 123 17.98 -13.79 6.84
C ARG A 123 19.49 -13.67 6.66
N ALA A 124 20.15 -12.79 7.41
CA ALA A 124 21.60 -12.63 7.37
C ALA A 124 22.31 -13.93 7.77
N ARG A 125 21.86 -14.57 8.86
CA ARG A 125 22.40 -15.86 9.30
C ARG A 125 22.20 -16.98 8.28
N ALA A 126 21.11 -16.93 7.51
CA ALA A 126 20.81 -17.90 6.47
C ALA A 126 21.47 -17.58 5.11
N GLY A 127 22.23 -16.49 4.98
CA GLY A 127 22.85 -16.08 3.71
C GLY A 127 21.84 -15.58 2.66
N LEU A 128 20.70 -15.02 3.10
CA LEU A 128 19.58 -14.59 2.25
C LEU A 128 19.42 -13.05 2.16
N VAL A 129 20.53 -12.32 2.32
CA VAL A 129 20.62 -10.85 2.30
C VAL A 129 21.50 -10.40 1.16
#